data_AF-A0A2T4DPK5-F1
#
_entry.id   AF-A0A2T4DPK5-F1
#
_cell.length_a   1.000
_cell.length_b   1.000
_cell.length_c   1.000
_cell.angle_alpha   90.00
_cell.angle_beta   90.00
_cell.angle_gamma   90.00
#
_symmetry.space_group_name_H-M   'P 1'
#
loop_
_entity.id
_entity.type
_entity.pdbx_description
1 polymer ?
#
loop_
_entity_poly.entity_id
_entity_poly.type
_entity_poly.pdbx_seq_one_letter_code
_entity_poly.pdbx_strand_id
1 'polypeptide(L)'
;MELGRTGYYVTPGGDYSNEVGSNARLAPDVYDLAGSPESASWRQVWVKSGATNGDVSARGIKFHFGGSTPVDWTKGCFILSDSYTKTGGTVNYNFDRSRWATMMMDFHLGANDIYKYMDNKYNGRGRIGATFPLNCIQYKLILKDGF
;
A
#
# COMPACT_ATOMS: atom_id res chain seq x y z
N MET A 1 -8.18 -22.96 9.82
CA MET A 1 -7.27 -22.98 8.66
C MET A 1 -7.49 -21.66 7.93
N GLU A 2 -6.53 -20.73 7.97
CA GLU A 2 -6.64 -19.50 7.17
C GLU A 2 -6.46 -19.86 5.69
N LEU A 3 -7.52 -19.69 4.90
CA LEU A 3 -7.47 -19.73 3.45
C LEU A 3 -6.91 -18.39 2.95
N GLY A 4 -5.59 -18.26 2.86
CA GLY A 4 -4.92 -17.05 2.38
C GLY A 4 -3.41 -17.24 2.26
N ARG A 5 -2.78 -16.50 1.35
CA ARG A 5 -1.31 -16.41 1.30
C ARG A 5 -0.86 -15.49 2.43
N THR A 6 -0.07 -16.01 3.38
CA THR A 6 0.59 -15.20 4.41
C THR A 6 1.69 -14.34 3.76
N GLY A 7 1.60 -13.03 3.90
CA GLY A 7 2.58 -12.06 3.42
C GLY A 7 3.12 -11.22 4.57
N TYR A 8 4.30 -10.62 4.37
CA TYR A 8 4.88 -9.66 5.32
C TYR A 8 4.71 -8.26 4.74
N TYR A 9 4.31 -7.30 5.56
CA TYR A 9 4.34 -5.88 5.24
C TYR A 9 5.27 -5.16 6.22
N VAL A 10 5.82 -4.03 5.79
CA VAL A 10 6.55 -3.11 6.65
C VAL A 10 5.74 -1.82 6.73
N THR A 11 5.71 -1.22 7.91
CA THR A 11 5.10 0.07 8.22
C THR A 11 6.14 0.92 8.95
N PRO A 12 6.02 2.27 8.95
CA PRO A 12 6.86 3.10 9.81
C PRO A 12 6.72 2.69 11.28
N GLY A 13 7.82 2.72 12.02
CA GLY A 13 7.81 2.55 13.48
C GLY A 13 7.29 3.81 14.19
N GLY A 14 7.16 3.72 15.52
CA GLY A 14 6.70 4.82 16.38
C GLY A 14 5.19 4.92 16.52
N ASP A 15 4.75 6.05 17.08
CA ASP A 15 3.34 6.34 17.31
C ASP A 15 2.59 6.51 15.98
N TYR A 16 1.31 6.15 16.00
CA TYR A 16 0.44 6.41 14.86
C TYR A 16 0.08 7.90 14.79
N SER A 17 -0.32 8.36 13.60
CA SER A 17 -0.93 9.68 13.43
C SER A 17 -1.86 9.66 12.23
N ASN A 18 -2.95 10.43 12.30
CA ASN A 18 -3.86 10.68 11.17
C ASN A 18 -3.53 12.00 10.44
N GLU A 19 -2.51 12.73 10.87
CA GLU A 19 -2.12 14.02 10.28
C GLU A 19 -1.48 13.84 8.91
N VAL A 20 -1.90 14.68 7.95
CA VAL A 20 -1.34 14.76 6.60
C VAL A 20 0.15 15.09 6.65
N GLY A 21 0.96 14.29 5.98
CA GLY A 21 2.41 14.50 5.90
C GLY A 21 3.22 13.99 7.09
N SER A 22 2.60 13.40 8.11
CA SER A 22 3.33 12.88 9.29
C SER A 22 4.27 11.71 8.98
N ASN A 23 4.07 11.01 7.85
CA ASN A 23 4.76 9.77 7.49
C ASN A 23 4.63 8.64 8.53
N ALA A 24 3.79 8.82 9.54
CA ALA A 24 3.53 7.84 10.58
C ALA A 24 2.57 6.75 10.09
N ARG A 25 2.59 5.60 10.79
CA ARG A 25 1.61 4.54 10.61
C ARG A 25 0.19 5.02 10.95
N LEU A 26 -0.80 4.34 10.40
CA LEU A 26 -2.20 4.49 10.82
C LEU A 26 -2.41 3.82 12.18
N ALA A 27 -3.38 4.30 12.94
CA ALA A 27 -3.81 3.67 14.18
C ALA A 27 -4.43 2.29 13.89
N PRO A 28 -4.38 1.33 14.82
CA PRO A 28 -5.15 0.09 14.69
C PRO A 28 -6.63 0.40 14.47
N ASP A 29 -7.21 -0.22 13.44
CA ASP A 29 -8.62 -0.08 13.10
C ASP A 29 -9.01 -1.10 12.02
N VAL A 30 -10.28 -1.11 11.67
CA VAL A 30 -10.77 -1.70 10.43
C VAL A 30 -11.02 -0.58 9.43
N TYR A 31 -10.23 -0.54 8.37
CA TYR A 31 -10.30 0.50 7.34
C TYR A 31 -11.03 0.04 6.09
N ASP A 32 -11.88 0.91 5.57
CA ASP A 32 -12.42 0.82 4.22
C ASP A 32 -11.34 1.14 3.18
N LEU A 33 -11.36 0.36 2.11
CA LEU A 33 -10.46 0.53 0.97
C LEU A 33 -11.22 1.09 -0.22
N ALA A 34 -10.52 1.82 -1.08
CA ALA A 34 -11.06 2.32 -2.33
C ALA A 34 -9.98 2.32 -3.41
N GLY A 35 -10.41 2.34 -4.68
CA GLY A 35 -9.51 2.77 -5.75
C GLY A 35 -9.10 4.23 -5.51
N SER A 36 -7.85 4.55 -5.83
CA SER A 36 -7.39 5.95 -5.79
C SER A 36 -8.31 6.88 -6.62
N PRO A 37 -8.56 8.11 -6.15
CA PRO A 37 -9.33 9.09 -6.90
C PRO A 37 -8.68 9.38 -8.24
N GLU A 38 -9.48 9.78 -9.24
CA GLU A 38 -9.00 10.07 -10.60
C GLU A 38 -7.97 11.20 -10.64
N SER A 39 -8.06 12.14 -9.68
CA SER A 39 -7.10 13.23 -9.51
C SER A 39 -5.74 12.79 -8.94
N ALA A 40 -5.62 11.54 -8.46
CA ALA A 40 -4.35 11.04 -7.96
C ALA A 40 -3.36 10.82 -9.11
N SER A 41 -2.19 11.45 -9.01
CA SER A 41 -1.08 11.26 -9.96
C SER A 41 -0.59 9.81 -10.06
N TRP A 42 -0.94 8.98 -9.07
CA TRP A 42 -0.67 7.55 -9.06
C TRP A 42 -1.86 6.79 -8.46
N ARG A 43 -2.43 5.86 -9.23
CA ARG A 43 -3.62 5.11 -8.84
C ARG A 43 -3.27 3.68 -8.41
N GLN A 44 -3.60 3.37 -7.16
CA GLN A 44 -3.41 2.10 -6.46
C GLN A 44 -4.59 1.93 -5.47
N VAL A 45 -4.64 0.82 -4.76
CA VAL A 45 -5.55 0.67 -3.60
C VAL A 45 -5.21 1.73 -2.55
N TRP A 46 -6.22 2.45 -2.08
CA TRP A 46 -6.14 3.59 -1.16
C TRP A 46 -6.90 3.28 0.13
N VAL A 47 -6.34 3.66 1.28
CA VAL A 47 -6.99 3.52 2.60
C VAL A 47 -7.87 4.75 2.87
N LYS A 48 -9.18 4.57 2.95
CA LYS A 48 -10.15 5.68 2.96
C LYS A 48 -10.54 6.11 4.37
N SER A 49 -11.15 5.24 5.15
CA SER A 49 -11.71 5.59 6.46
C SER A 49 -11.64 4.43 7.42
N GLY A 50 -11.25 4.70 8.66
CA GLY A 50 -11.29 3.75 9.77
C GLY A 50 -12.66 3.73 10.44
N ALA A 51 -13.07 2.58 10.95
CA ALA A 51 -14.34 2.41 11.65
C ALA A 51 -14.42 3.27 12.93
N THR A 52 -13.27 3.51 13.58
CA THR A 52 -13.17 4.34 14.79
C THR A 52 -12.35 5.62 14.57
N ASN A 53 -11.37 5.58 13.66
CA ASN A 53 -10.45 6.68 13.39
C ASN A 53 -10.95 7.69 12.34
N GLY A 54 -12.12 7.44 11.73
CA GLY A 54 -12.73 8.35 10.76
C GLY A 54 -12.01 8.40 9.42
N ASP A 55 -12.26 9.46 8.65
CA ASP A 55 -11.67 9.65 7.31
C ASP A 55 -10.17 9.94 7.40
N VAL A 56 -9.37 9.08 6.76
CA VAL A 56 -7.91 9.21 6.62
C VAL A 56 -7.49 9.38 5.17
N SER A 57 -8.45 9.54 4.24
CA SER A 57 -8.18 9.55 2.81
C SER A 57 -7.19 10.65 2.43
N ALA A 58 -7.28 11.84 3.03
CA ALA A 58 -6.35 12.95 2.78
C ALA A 58 -4.86 12.61 3.02
N ARG A 59 -4.57 11.56 3.80
CA ARG A 59 -3.20 11.07 4.02
C ARG A 59 -2.54 10.49 2.76
N GLY A 60 -3.29 10.03 1.78
CA GLY A 60 -2.72 9.40 0.59
C GLY A 60 -2.17 7.98 0.80
N ILE A 61 -2.54 7.30 1.88
CA ILE A 61 -2.02 5.97 2.22
C ILE A 61 -2.49 4.94 1.19
N LYS A 62 -1.54 4.20 0.64
CA LYS A 62 -1.74 3.21 -0.42
C LYS A 62 -1.03 1.91 -0.10
N PHE A 63 -1.39 0.88 -0.86
CA PHE A 63 -0.59 -0.33 -1.00
C PHE A 63 0.26 -0.23 -2.26
N HIS A 64 1.56 -0.52 -2.16
CA HIS A 64 2.42 -0.48 -3.32
C HIS A 64 3.68 -1.33 -3.20
N PHE A 65 4.42 -1.40 -4.30
CA PHE A 65 5.70 -2.07 -4.36
C PHE A 65 6.84 -1.20 -3.81
N GLY A 66 7.92 -1.85 -3.40
CA GLY A 66 9.13 -1.22 -2.92
C GLY A 66 10.35 -2.12 -3.16
N GLY A 67 11.53 -1.61 -2.83
CA GLY A 67 12.80 -2.32 -3.03
C GLY A 67 13.59 -2.47 -1.74
N SER A 68 14.90 -2.23 -1.84
CA SER A 68 15.76 -2.08 -0.69
C SER A 68 15.36 -0.87 0.16
N THR A 69 15.70 -0.93 1.44
CA THR A 69 15.37 0.09 2.45
C THR A 69 13.86 0.41 2.54
N PRO A 70 13.00 -0.55 2.92
CA PRO A 70 11.53 -0.39 2.96
C PRO A 70 11.02 0.83 3.71
N VAL A 71 11.73 1.28 4.74
CA VAL A 71 11.38 2.47 5.53
C VAL A 71 11.23 3.71 4.63
N ASP A 72 12.10 3.86 3.62
CA ASP A 72 12.05 4.99 2.67
C ASP A 72 10.84 4.94 1.74
N TRP A 73 10.30 3.74 1.52
CA TRP A 73 9.15 3.48 0.67
C TRP A 73 7.83 3.60 1.42
N THR A 74 7.80 3.18 2.69
CA THR A 74 6.57 3.17 3.48
C THR A 74 6.01 4.56 3.67
N LYS A 75 6.66 5.47 4.41
CA LYS A 75 6.13 6.84 4.68
C LYS A 75 4.62 6.85 5.05
N GLY A 76 4.17 5.82 5.75
CA GLY A 76 2.78 5.55 6.13
C GLY A 76 2.03 4.55 5.22
N CYS A 77 2.46 4.38 3.96
CA CYS A 77 1.99 3.36 3.04
C CYS A 77 2.46 1.94 3.40
N PHE A 78 1.79 0.96 2.80
CA PHE A 78 2.06 -0.46 2.95
C PHE A 78 2.88 -0.97 1.77
N ILE A 79 4.04 -1.55 2.05
CA ILE A 79 4.87 -2.21 1.03
C ILE A 79 4.55 -3.69 0.96
N LEU A 80 4.23 -4.16 -0.25
CA LEU A 80 3.86 -5.55 -0.50
C LEU A 80 4.98 -6.27 -1.22
N SER A 81 5.38 -7.43 -0.72
CA SER A 81 6.23 -8.35 -1.46
C SER A 81 5.95 -9.78 -1.05
N ASP A 82 6.04 -10.69 -2.01
CA ASP A 82 5.98 -12.14 -1.75
C ASP A 82 7.38 -12.75 -1.55
N SER A 83 8.42 -11.93 -1.55
CA SER A 83 9.80 -12.34 -1.26
C SER A 83 10.60 -11.23 -0.59
N TYR A 84 11.45 -11.62 0.35
CA TYR A 84 12.35 -10.69 1.03
C TYR A 84 13.64 -11.41 1.46
N THR A 85 14.69 -10.63 1.67
CA THR A 85 15.92 -11.07 2.34
C THR A 85 16.15 -10.19 3.58
N LYS A 86 16.91 -10.72 4.54
CA LYS A 86 17.39 -9.95 5.70
C LYS A 86 18.90 -9.81 5.59
N THR A 87 19.40 -8.57 5.57
CA THR A 87 20.84 -8.29 5.47
C THR A 87 21.15 -7.09 6.36
N GLY A 88 22.12 -7.23 7.28
CA GLY A 88 22.51 -6.15 8.19
C GLY A 88 21.36 -5.60 9.04
N GLY A 89 20.46 -6.47 9.53
CA GLY A 89 19.28 -6.06 10.30
C GLY A 89 18.16 -5.40 9.48
N THR A 90 18.34 -5.24 8.17
CA THR A 90 17.35 -4.60 7.29
C THR A 90 16.65 -5.63 6.42
N VAL A 91 15.32 -5.47 6.27
CA VAL A 91 14.53 -6.23 5.28
C VAL A 91 14.76 -5.60 3.90
N ASN A 92 15.05 -6.41 2.90
CA ASN A 92 15.16 -5.96 1.51
C ASN A 92 14.17 -6.73 0.65
N TYR A 93 13.34 -6.02 -0.09
CA TYR A 93 12.43 -6.63 -1.04
C TYR A 93 13.09 -6.78 -2.40
N ASN A 94 12.83 -7.91 -3.06
CA ASN A 94 13.06 -7.98 -4.49
C ASN A 94 12.01 -7.10 -5.18
N PHE A 95 12.47 -6.08 -5.89
CA PHE A 95 11.60 -5.06 -6.48
C PHE A 95 10.59 -5.63 -7.49
N ASP A 96 11.01 -6.57 -8.34
CA ASP A 96 10.15 -7.18 -9.35
C ASP A 96 9.08 -8.07 -8.72
N ARG A 97 9.45 -8.81 -7.67
CA ARG A 97 8.53 -9.63 -6.88
C ARG A 97 7.54 -8.78 -6.09
N SER A 98 8.00 -7.65 -5.56
CA SER A 98 7.14 -6.66 -4.89
C SER A 98 6.14 -6.02 -5.86
N ARG A 99 6.59 -5.69 -7.08
CA ARG A 99 5.74 -5.22 -8.17
C ARG A 99 4.69 -6.24 -8.57
N TRP A 100 5.10 -7.50 -8.73
CA TRP A 100 4.18 -8.60 -9.03
C TRP A 100 3.14 -8.80 -7.93
N ALA A 101 3.55 -8.84 -6.66
CA ALA A 101 2.64 -8.98 -5.52
C ALA A 101 1.60 -7.85 -5.47
N THR A 102 2.02 -6.62 -5.75
CA THR A 102 1.12 -5.46 -5.84
C THR A 102 0.07 -5.65 -6.94
N MET A 103 0.50 -6.02 -8.15
CA MET A 103 -0.43 -6.29 -9.27
C MET A 103 -1.44 -7.39 -8.94
N MET A 104 -0.98 -8.47 -8.30
CA MET A 104 -1.87 -9.56 -7.89
C MET A 104 -2.88 -9.13 -6.83
N MET A 105 -2.46 -8.30 -5.87
CA MET A 105 -3.38 -7.72 -4.89
C MET A 105 -4.40 -6.81 -5.56
N ASP A 106 -3.98 -5.93 -6.47
CA ASP A 106 -4.88 -5.04 -7.21
C ASP A 106 -5.97 -5.84 -7.93
N PHE A 107 -5.58 -6.89 -8.69
CA PHE A 107 -6.55 -7.78 -9.36
C PHE A 107 -7.47 -8.49 -8.36
N HIS A 108 -6.93 -8.99 -7.24
CA HIS A 108 -7.74 -9.66 -6.22
C HIS A 108 -8.77 -8.73 -5.56
N LEU A 109 -8.45 -7.44 -5.47
CA LEU A 109 -9.34 -6.40 -4.98
C LEU A 109 -10.26 -5.83 -6.06
N GLY A 110 -10.28 -6.41 -7.26
CA GLY A 110 -11.23 -6.08 -8.32
C GLY A 110 -10.74 -4.99 -9.29
N ALA A 111 -9.43 -4.80 -9.45
CA ALA A 111 -8.92 -3.98 -10.54
C ALA A 111 -9.27 -4.60 -11.89
N ASN A 112 -9.74 -3.77 -12.82
CA ASN A 112 -10.08 -4.21 -14.18
C ASN A 112 -8.87 -4.17 -15.12
N ASP A 113 -7.86 -3.36 -14.80
CA ASP A 113 -6.65 -3.22 -15.61
C ASP A 113 -5.47 -2.71 -14.78
N ILE A 114 -4.26 -3.06 -15.24
CA ILE A 114 -2.99 -2.56 -14.72
C ILE A 114 -2.28 -1.81 -15.85
N TYR A 115 -2.13 -0.50 -15.67
CA TYR A 115 -1.47 0.35 -16.67
C TYR A 115 -0.05 0.71 -16.22
N LYS A 116 0.83 0.85 -17.20
CA LYS A 116 2.18 1.38 -17.01
C LYS A 116 2.22 2.82 -17.49
N TYR A 117 2.82 3.70 -16.73
CA TYR A 117 3.04 5.08 -17.17
C TYR A 117 4.41 5.57 -16.73
N MET A 118 4.98 6.46 -17.53
CA MET A 118 6.26 7.08 -17.24
C MET A 118 6.00 8.31 -16.38
N ASP A 119 6.53 8.32 -15.16
CA ASP A 119 6.50 9.51 -14.33
C ASP A 119 7.75 10.36 -14.60
N ASN A 120 7.56 11.42 -15.38
CA ASN A 120 8.62 12.36 -15.72
C ASN A 120 9.20 13.09 -14.49
N LYS A 121 8.51 13.08 -13.34
CA LYS A 121 8.98 13.67 -12.08
C LYS A 121 10.01 12.80 -11.36
N TYR A 122 10.14 11.51 -11.71
CA TYR A 122 11.06 10.55 -11.08
C TYR A 122 11.95 9.86 -12.12
N ASN A 123 12.61 10.65 -12.98
CA ASN A 123 13.59 10.18 -13.97
C ASN A 123 13.05 9.13 -14.95
N GLY A 124 11.77 9.23 -15.34
CA GLY A 124 11.19 8.31 -16.34
C GLY A 124 11.12 6.85 -15.86
N ARG A 125 11.07 6.62 -14.55
CA ARG A 125 10.85 5.26 -14.03
C ARG A 125 9.39 4.86 -14.31
N GLY A 126 9.21 3.74 -15.00
CA GLY A 126 7.89 3.18 -15.29
C GLY A 126 7.17 2.80 -14.01
N ARG A 127 6.07 3.48 -13.69
CA ARG A 127 5.17 3.15 -12.59
C ARG A 127 4.12 2.15 -13.05
N ILE A 128 3.55 1.40 -12.10
CA ILE A 128 2.31 0.66 -12.32
C ILE A 128 1.17 1.37 -11.61
N GLY A 129 0.05 1.51 -12.27
CA GLY A 129 -1.22 1.91 -11.67
C GLY A 129 -2.27 0.85 -11.92
N ALA A 130 -3.32 0.88 -11.12
CA ALA A 130 -4.47 0.00 -11.25
C ALA A 130 -5.75 0.82 -11.39
N THR A 131 -6.64 0.36 -12.28
CA THR A 131 -7.96 0.96 -12.49
C THR A 131 -9.01 0.13 -11.78
N PHE A 132 -9.72 0.78 -10.86
CA PHE A 132 -10.83 0.19 -10.11
C PHE A 132 -12.14 0.85 -10.52
N PRO A 133 -13.24 0.09 -10.68
CA PRO A 133 -14.56 0.69 -10.78
C PRO A 133 -14.87 1.58 -9.56
N LEU A 134 -15.68 2.62 -9.75
CA LEU A 134 -16.14 3.50 -8.66
C LEU A 134 -16.84 2.64 -7.58
N ASN A 135 -16.35 2.71 -6.33
CA ASN A 135 -16.87 2.02 -5.14
C ASN A 135 -16.76 0.47 -5.11
N CYS A 136 -15.75 -0.13 -5.75
CA CYS A 136 -15.74 -1.59 -5.95
C CYS A 136 -15.00 -2.45 -4.90
N ILE A 137 -14.20 -1.87 -4.01
CA ILE A 137 -13.39 -2.70 -3.10
C ILE A 137 -14.25 -3.10 -1.89
N GLN A 138 -14.72 -4.35 -1.88
CA GLN A 138 -15.55 -4.91 -0.81
C GLN A 138 -14.73 -5.40 0.40
N TYR A 139 -13.41 -5.45 0.24
CA TYR A 139 -12.49 -5.88 1.29
C TYR A 139 -12.12 -4.72 2.22
N LYS A 140 -11.87 -5.06 3.49
CA LYS A 140 -11.40 -4.13 4.51
C LYS A 140 -9.96 -4.46 4.88
N LEU A 141 -9.17 -3.43 5.20
CA LEU A 141 -7.89 -3.61 5.86
C LEU A 141 -8.14 -3.72 7.37
N ILE A 142 -7.81 -4.87 7.96
CA ILE A 142 -7.80 -5.02 9.41
C ILE A 142 -6.38 -4.76 9.89
N LEU A 143 -6.15 -3.56 10.45
CA LEU A 143 -4.87 -3.19 11.04
C LEU A 143 -4.94 -3.41 12.54
N LYS A 144 -4.09 -4.30 13.04
CA LYS A 144 -3.93 -4.58 14.48
C LYS A 144 -2.61 -4.00 14.94
N ASP A 145 -2.49 -3.66 16.22
CA ASP A 145 -1.18 -3.36 16.78
C ASP A 145 -0.26 -4.58 16.61
N GLY A 146 0.98 -4.31 16.22
CA GLY A 146 2.02 -5.32 16.20
C GLY A 146 2.36 -5.71 17.63
N PHE A 147 2.37 -7.02 17.90
CA PHE A 147 2.89 -7.59 19.14
C PHE A 147 4.41 -7.36 19.27
#